data_AF-A0A2X3CCJ7-F1
#
_entry.id   AF-A0A2X3CCJ7-F1
#
_cell.length_a   1.000
_cell.length_b   1.000
_cell.length_c   1.000
_cell.angle_alpha   90.00
_cell.angle_beta   90.00
_cell.angle_gamma   90.00
#
_symmetry.space_group_name_H-M   'P 1'
#
loop_
_entity.id
_entity.type
_entity.pdbx_description
1 polymer ?
#
loop_
_entity_poly.entity_id
_entity_poly.type
_entity_poly.pdbx_seq_one_letter_code
_entity_poly.pdbx_strand_id
1 'polypeptide(L)'
;MAWGTSNAIYSILVAALVIFLTGIPLAITAARYNIDLDLITRSAGFGYFGSVITSIIFAGFTFIFFALEGSIMAQGLLVGLGIPLWMGYLIATLMVLPLVVYGMKALTRLQVWTTPLWLVLMVVPVVWLIVKDPQLVDGFLHFAGKNSASTVDITAIMLGAGVCLSLIMQIGEQIDYLRFMPPKTAENRKSWWLAGLFRRPGLGGVRGDQTDHRRLPRLLSVDPFPGGAQYRTGAAVRQRLR
;
A
#
# COMPACT_ATOMS: atom_id res chain seq x y z
N MET A 1 -7.80 22.14 12.04
CA MET A 1 -8.98 23.01 12.28
C MET A 1 -8.66 24.52 12.18
N ALA A 2 -7.44 24.94 11.81
CA ALA A 2 -7.07 26.36 11.73
C ALA A 2 -7.35 27.01 10.35
N TRP A 3 -7.46 26.20 9.30
CA TRP A 3 -7.61 26.65 7.91
C TRP A 3 -8.90 26.07 7.33
N GLY A 4 -9.70 26.89 6.65
CA GLY A 4 -11.07 26.56 6.22
C GLY A 4 -11.19 25.35 5.28
N THR A 5 -12.42 24.87 5.09
CA THR A 5 -12.75 23.62 4.35
C THR A 5 -12.19 23.61 2.93
N SER A 6 -12.22 24.74 2.23
CA SER A 6 -11.68 24.87 0.87
C SER A 6 -10.18 24.56 0.80
N ASN A 7 -9.38 25.07 1.75
CA ASN A 7 -7.93 24.82 1.77
C ASN A 7 -7.62 23.36 2.05
N ALA A 8 -8.41 22.70 2.91
CA ALA A 8 -8.26 21.28 3.19
C ALA A 8 -8.55 20.40 1.95
N ILE A 9 -9.58 20.74 1.17
CA ILE A 9 -9.90 20.03 -0.08
C ILE A 9 -8.74 20.16 -1.08
N TYR A 10 -8.23 21.37 -1.29
CA TYR A 10 -7.09 21.58 -2.19
C TYR A 10 -5.82 20.88 -1.70
N SER A 11 -5.55 20.85 -0.38
CA SER A 11 -4.43 20.08 0.19
C SER A 11 -4.52 18.60 -0.16
N ILE A 12 -5.70 18.00 0.04
CA ILE A 12 -5.93 16.58 -0.23
C ILE A 12 -5.79 16.29 -1.72
N LEU A 13 -6.33 17.15 -2.60
CA LEU A 13 -6.22 16.98 -4.05
C LEU A 13 -4.77 17.05 -4.53
N VAL A 14 -3.99 18.03 -4.06
CA VAL A 14 -2.57 18.15 -4.40
C VAL A 14 -1.79 16.93 -3.93
N ALA A 15 -1.99 16.51 -2.67
CA ALA A 15 -1.33 15.32 -2.15
C ALA A 15 -1.72 14.05 -2.92
N ALA A 16 -3.02 13.86 -3.21
CA ALA A 16 -3.52 12.73 -3.97
C ALA A 16 -2.91 12.68 -5.39
N LEU A 17 -2.80 13.82 -6.07
CA LEU A 17 -2.18 13.92 -7.38
C LEU A 17 -0.71 13.49 -7.33
N VAL A 18 0.05 13.99 -6.35
CA VAL A 18 1.48 13.65 -6.18
C VAL A 18 1.66 12.16 -5.87
N ILE A 19 0.88 11.61 -4.93
CA ILE A 19 0.88 10.17 -4.58
C ILE A 19 0.54 9.33 -5.80
N PHE A 20 -0.45 9.73 -6.60
CA PHE A 20 -0.86 9.00 -7.79
C PHE A 20 0.21 9.02 -8.89
N LEU A 21 0.78 10.20 -9.17
CA LEU A 21 1.83 10.36 -10.19
C LEU A 21 3.11 9.59 -9.83
N THR A 22 3.46 9.54 -8.54
CA THR A 22 4.64 8.80 -8.05
C THR A 22 4.37 7.30 -7.91
N GLY A 23 3.13 6.90 -7.61
CA GLY A 23 2.73 5.49 -7.48
C GLY A 23 2.70 4.73 -8.80
N ILE A 24 2.32 5.36 -9.91
CA ILE A 24 2.27 4.73 -11.24
C ILE A 24 3.60 4.10 -11.67
N PRO A 25 4.75 4.83 -11.71
CA PRO A 25 6.02 4.24 -12.14
C PRO A 25 6.49 3.11 -11.21
N LEU A 26 6.25 3.24 -9.90
CA LEU A 26 6.58 2.21 -8.92
C LEU A 26 5.74 0.94 -9.15
N ALA A 27 4.44 1.09 -9.34
CA ALA A 27 3.53 -0.02 -9.60
C ALA A 27 3.87 -0.76 -10.90
N ILE A 28 4.18 -0.02 -11.97
CA ILE A 28 4.58 -0.62 -13.25
C ILE A 28 5.87 -1.44 -13.10
N THR A 29 6.84 -0.94 -12.33
CA THR A 29 8.13 -1.61 -12.13
C THR A 29 7.95 -2.87 -11.28
N ALA A 30 7.23 -2.77 -10.16
CA ALA A 30 6.93 -3.91 -9.30
C ALA A 30 6.15 -5.01 -10.03
N ALA A 31 5.10 -4.67 -10.79
CA ALA A 31 4.26 -5.63 -11.50
C ALA A 31 4.94 -6.27 -12.73
N ARG A 32 5.89 -5.58 -13.37
CA ARG A 32 6.62 -6.13 -14.52
C ARG A 32 7.72 -7.10 -14.09
N TYR A 33 8.43 -6.77 -13.01
CA TYR A 33 9.60 -7.52 -12.58
C TYR A 33 9.33 -8.44 -11.37
N ASN A 34 8.14 -8.38 -10.76
CA ASN A 34 7.76 -9.12 -9.54
C ASN A 34 8.78 -8.92 -8.41
N ILE A 35 9.18 -7.66 -8.20
CA ILE A 35 10.20 -7.28 -7.23
C ILE A 35 9.62 -6.36 -6.16
N ASP A 36 10.16 -6.49 -4.95
CA ASP A 36 9.85 -5.65 -3.79
C ASP A 36 10.48 -4.26 -3.92
N LEU A 37 9.97 -3.31 -3.15
CA LEU A 37 10.50 -1.94 -3.12
C LEU A 37 12.01 -1.91 -2.79
N ASP A 38 12.48 -2.76 -1.88
CA ASP A 38 13.90 -2.85 -1.51
C ASP A 38 14.80 -3.36 -2.64
N LEU A 39 14.27 -4.24 -3.49
CA LEU A 39 14.95 -4.70 -4.70
C LEU A 39 14.92 -3.63 -5.79
N ILE A 40 13.85 -2.83 -5.87
CA ILE A 40 13.77 -1.67 -6.78
C ILE A 40 14.88 -0.68 -6.42
N THR A 41 15.04 -0.32 -5.14
CA THR A 41 16.09 0.64 -4.71
C THR A 41 17.49 0.10 -4.94
N ARG A 42 17.70 -1.21 -4.77
CA ARG A 42 18.94 -1.89 -5.15
C ARG A 42 19.23 -1.78 -6.66
N SER A 43 18.22 -2.00 -7.49
CA SER A 43 18.33 -1.93 -8.96
C SER A 43 18.45 -0.50 -9.50
N ALA A 44 18.00 0.50 -8.73
CA ALA A 44 18.03 1.92 -9.08
C ALA A 44 19.41 2.58 -8.88
N GLY A 45 20.44 1.83 -8.47
CA GLY A 45 21.82 2.31 -8.35
C GLY A 45 22.29 2.60 -6.91
N PHE A 46 21.44 2.41 -5.89
CA PHE A 46 21.84 2.58 -4.49
C PHE A 46 22.53 1.35 -3.87
N GLY A 47 22.61 0.24 -4.62
CA GLY A 47 23.32 -0.98 -4.21
C GLY A 47 22.71 -1.64 -2.95
N TYR A 48 23.52 -2.42 -2.24
CA TYR A 48 23.09 -3.14 -1.04
C TYR A 48 22.77 -2.21 0.14
N PHE A 49 23.52 -1.11 0.29
CA PHE A 49 23.29 -0.15 1.36
C PHE A 49 21.95 0.59 1.21
N GLY A 50 21.57 0.96 -0.02
CA GLY A 50 20.26 1.55 -0.29
C GLY A 50 19.11 0.64 0.13
N SER A 51 19.19 -0.64 -0.23
CA SER A 51 18.19 -1.64 0.14
C SER A 51 18.06 -1.82 1.66
N VAL A 52 19.17 -1.85 2.40
CA VAL A 52 19.12 -1.96 3.86
C VAL A 52 18.47 -0.74 4.51
N ILE A 53 18.82 0.47 4.05
CA ILE A 53 18.25 1.70 4.59
C ILE A 53 16.76 1.77 4.31
N THR A 54 16.32 1.41 3.10
CA THR A 54 14.90 1.44 2.73
C THR A 54 14.09 0.42 3.52
N SER A 55 14.61 -0.79 3.74
CA SER A 55 13.97 -1.80 4.59
C SER A 55 13.79 -1.31 6.02
N ILE A 56 14.79 -0.63 6.60
CA ILE A 56 14.71 -0.09 7.97
C ILE A 56 13.65 1.01 8.07
N ILE A 57 13.62 1.93 7.09
CA ILE A 57 12.62 2.99 7.03
C ILE A 57 11.20 2.39 6.94
N PHE A 58 11.02 1.37 6.08
CA PHE A 58 9.74 0.70 5.90
C PHE A 58 9.30 -0.07 7.16
N ALA A 59 10.23 -0.77 7.81
CA ALA A 59 9.97 -1.45 9.08
C ALA A 59 9.57 -0.44 10.16
N GLY A 60 10.28 0.67 10.30
CA GLY A 60 9.96 1.74 11.26
C GLY A 60 8.59 2.35 11.01
N PHE A 61 8.27 2.66 9.75
CA PHE A 61 6.95 3.16 9.36
C PHE A 61 5.83 2.18 9.75
N THR A 62 6.03 0.88 9.49
CA THR A 62 5.07 -0.16 9.85
C THR A 62 4.84 -0.23 11.37
N PHE A 63 5.89 -0.07 12.18
CA PHE A 63 5.75 -0.01 13.64
C PHE A 63 4.94 1.20 14.12
N ILE A 64 5.14 2.37 13.50
CA ILE A 64 4.36 3.57 13.83
C ILE A 64 2.87 3.34 13.53
N PHE A 65 2.54 2.78 12.37
CA PHE A 65 1.15 2.46 12.02
C PHE A 65 0.56 1.38 12.92
N PHE A 66 1.33 0.35 13.25
CA PHE A 66 0.91 -0.67 14.20
C PHE A 66 0.54 -0.08 15.57
N ALA A 67 1.37 0.84 16.09
CA ALA A 67 1.08 1.53 17.34
C ALA A 67 -0.15 2.46 17.22
N LEU A 68 -0.27 3.18 16.10
CA LEU A 68 -1.38 4.08 15.83
C LEU A 68 -2.71 3.31 15.75
N GLU A 69 -2.79 2.25 14.94
CA GLU A 69 -3.99 1.41 14.80
C GLU A 69 -4.34 0.72 16.12
N GLY A 70 -3.33 0.24 16.86
CA GLY A 70 -3.52 -0.30 18.21
C GLY A 70 -4.12 0.73 19.17
N SER A 71 -3.73 2.00 19.05
CA SER A 71 -4.27 3.09 19.86
C SER A 71 -5.70 3.45 19.52
N ILE A 72 -6.05 3.48 18.24
CA ILE A 72 -7.42 3.72 17.77
C ILE A 72 -8.34 2.57 18.22
N MET A 73 -7.89 1.33 18.11
CA MET A 73 -8.67 0.18 18.52
C MET A 73 -8.88 0.12 20.05
N ALA A 74 -7.86 0.46 20.84
CA ALA A 74 -8.00 0.56 22.30
C ALA A 74 -9.00 1.66 22.70
N GLN A 75 -8.99 2.80 22.02
CA GLN A 75 -9.99 3.85 22.21
C GLN A 75 -11.40 3.39 21.82
N GLY A 76 -11.53 2.65 20.71
CA GLY A 76 -12.79 2.06 20.28
C GLY A 76 -13.34 1.05 21.31
N LEU A 77 -12.47 0.23 21.90
CA LEU A 77 -12.83 -0.72 22.97
C LEU A 77 -13.26 0.01 24.26
N LEU A 78 -12.60 1.11 24.60
CA LEU A 78 -12.98 1.94 25.74
C LEU A 78 -14.38 2.54 25.55
N VAL A 79 -14.65 3.16 24.40
CA VAL A 79 -15.94 3.83 24.14
C VAL A 79 -17.06 2.84 23.88
N GLY A 80 -16.78 1.73 23.18
CA GLY A 80 -17.79 0.75 22.79
C GLY A 80 -18.12 -0.30 23.86
N LEU A 81 -17.13 -0.75 24.62
CA LEU A 81 -17.26 -1.86 25.58
C LEU A 81 -16.87 -1.47 27.02
N GLY A 82 -16.41 -0.24 27.26
CA GLY A 82 -15.99 0.22 28.59
C GLY A 82 -14.69 -0.40 29.09
N ILE A 83 -13.90 -1.05 28.22
CA ILE A 83 -12.67 -1.74 28.59
C ILE A 83 -11.57 -0.70 28.89
N PRO A 84 -10.82 -0.82 30.00
CA PRO A 84 -9.76 0.12 30.33
C PRO A 84 -8.63 0.08 29.30
N LEU A 85 -8.00 1.24 29.05
CA LEU A 85 -7.02 1.43 27.96
C LEU A 85 -5.87 0.42 27.98
N TRP A 86 -5.32 0.10 29.15
CA TRP A 86 -4.21 -0.85 29.29
C TRP A 86 -4.57 -2.25 28.77
N MET A 87 -5.80 -2.69 29.03
CA MET A 87 -6.32 -3.97 28.54
C MET A 87 -6.64 -3.87 27.05
N GLY A 88 -7.17 -2.72 26.60
CA GLY A 88 -7.39 -2.44 25.18
C GLY A 88 -6.11 -2.58 24.35
N TYR A 89 -4.98 -2.04 24.82
CA TYR A 89 -3.68 -2.20 24.15
C TYR A 89 -3.22 -3.66 24.10
N LEU A 90 -3.38 -4.41 25.20
CA LEU A 90 -2.98 -5.82 25.24
C LEU A 90 -3.79 -6.68 24.27
N ILE A 91 -5.12 -6.51 24.26
CA ILE A 91 -6.02 -7.20 23.34
C ILE A 91 -5.67 -6.83 21.89
N ALA A 92 -5.40 -5.55 21.62
CA ALA A 92 -5.03 -5.08 20.30
C ALA A 92 -3.80 -5.78 19.75
N THR A 93 -2.72 -5.82 20.53
CA THR A 93 -1.47 -6.48 20.14
C THR A 93 -1.66 -7.98 19.96
N LEU A 94 -2.38 -8.64 20.88
CA LEU A 94 -2.62 -10.09 20.82
C LEU A 94 -3.46 -10.50 19.61
N MET A 95 -4.37 -9.65 19.12
CA MET A 95 -5.14 -9.94 17.91
C MET A 95 -4.32 -9.79 16.62
N VAL A 96 -3.38 -8.85 16.57
CA VAL A 96 -2.60 -8.57 15.36
C VAL A 96 -1.46 -9.58 15.16
N LEU A 97 -0.79 -10.02 16.23
CA LEU A 97 0.30 -10.99 16.14
C LEU A 97 -0.03 -12.26 15.33
N PRO A 98 -1.12 -13.00 15.61
CA PRO A 98 -1.46 -14.19 14.83
C PRO A 98 -1.76 -13.83 13.38
N LEU A 99 -2.41 -12.69 13.13
CA LEU A 99 -2.73 -12.25 11.77
C LEU A 99 -1.46 -12.03 10.93
N VAL A 100 -0.43 -11.44 11.52
CA VAL A 100 0.88 -11.25 10.86
C VAL A 100 1.54 -12.61 10.56
N VAL A 101 1.41 -13.59 11.47
CA VAL A 101 1.98 -14.94 11.28
C VAL A 101 1.28 -15.71 10.15
N TYR A 102 -0.04 -15.55 9.97
CA TYR A 102 -0.78 -16.17 8.86
C TYR A 102 -0.41 -15.58 7.48
N GLY A 103 0.30 -14.45 7.45
CA GLY A 103 0.91 -13.87 6.26
C GLY A 103 -0.09 -13.27 5.25
N MET A 104 0.42 -13.02 4.04
CA MET A 104 -0.26 -12.20 3.02
C MET A 104 -1.66 -12.70 2.62
N LYS A 105 -1.90 -14.02 2.59
CA LYS A 105 -3.19 -14.58 2.17
C LYS A 105 -4.32 -14.25 3.15
N ALA A 106 -4.04 -14.31 4.45
CA ALA A 106 -5.03 -13.97 5.47
C ALA A 106 -5.29 -12.46 5.48
N LEU A 107 -4.23 -11.66 5.35
CA LEU A 107 -4.31 -10.21 5.31
C LEU A 107 -5.15 -9.70 4.13
N THR A 108 -4.89 -10.19 2.91
CA THR A 108 -5.68 -9.82 1.72
C THR A 108 -7.15 -10.21 1.89
N ARG A 109 -7.45 -11.40 2.43
CA ARG A 109 -8.84 -11.84 2.63
C ARG A 109 -9.57 -10.95 3.63
N LEU A 110 -8.92 -10.61 4.76
CA LEU A 110 -9.50 -9.68 5.73
C LEU A 110 -9.74 -8.31 5.12
N GLN A 111 -8.75 -7.76 4.40
CA GLN A 111 -8.86 -6.45 3.77
C GLN A 111 -10.04 -6.36 2.79
N VAL A 112 -10.27 -7.39 1.96
CA VAL A 112 -11.40 -7.42 1.02
C VAL A 112 -12.75 -7.40 1.74
N TRP A 113 -12.85 -8.03 2.92
CA TRP A 113 -14.06 -8.04 3.74
C TRP A 113 -14.23 -6.77 4.58
N THR A 114 -13.15 -6.20 5.09
CA THR A 114 -13.21 -4.99 5.92
C THR A 114 -13.41 -3.74 5.09
N THR A 115 -12.91 -3.67 3.85
CA THR A 115 -13.09 -2.51 2.96
C THR A 115 -14.58 -2.13 2.75
N PRO A 116 -15.48 -3.04 2.35
CA PRO A 116 -16.90 -2.70 2.18
C PRO A 116 -17.55 -2.34 3.51
N LEU A 117 -17.24 -3.07 4.59
CA LEU A 117 -17.75 -2.77 5.93
C LEU A 117 -17.33 -1.35 6.35
N TRP A 118 -16.06 -1.01 6.16
CA TRP A 118 -15.49 0.29 6.48
C TRP A 118 -16.14 1.42 5.65
N LEU A 119 -16.35 1.21 4.34
CA LEU A 119 -17.05 2.17 3.49
C LEU A 119 -18.48 2.42 3.98
N VAL A 120 -19.21 1.35 4.33
CA VAL A 120 -20.55 1.48 4.91
C VAL A 120 -20.49 2.27 6.22
N LEU A 121 -19.56 1.93 7.12
CA LEU A 121 -19.38 2.63 8.40
C LEU A 121 -18.96 4.09 8.25
N MET A 122 -18.28 4.48 7.17
CA MET A 122 -17.96 5.87 6.87
C MET A 122 -19.17 6.64 6.34
N VAL A 123 -19.98 6.02 5.48
CA VAL A 123 -21.13 6.68 4.83
C VAL A 123 -22.31 6.82 5.80
N VAL A 124 -22.58 5.81 6.64
CA VAL A 124 -23.70 5.80 7.58
C VAL A 124 -23.76 7.04 8.50
N PRO A 125 -22.70 7.41 9.24
CA PRO A 125 -22.76 8.57 10.14
C PRO A 125 -22.89 9.89 9.36
N VAL A 126 -22.30 9.98 8.16
CA VAL A 126 -22.43 11.15 7.30
C VAL A 126 -23.87 11.31 6.82
N VAL A 127 -24.49 10.24 6.30
CA VAL A 127 -25.90 10.27 5.87
C VAL A 127 -26.83 10.56 7.04
N TRP A 128 -26.58 9.94 8.20
CA TRP A 128 -27.38 10.19 9.41
C TRP A 128 -27.28 11.63 9.88
N LEU A 129 -26.09 12.24 9.82
CA LEU A 129 -25.88 13.65 10.16
C LEU A 129 -26.62 14.58 9.19
N ILE A 130 -26.56 14.32 7.88
CA ILE A 130 -27.24 15.12 6.86
C ILE A 130 -28.76 15.09 7.02
N VAL A 131 -29.32 13.92 7.37
CA VAL A 131 -30.77 13.76 7.61
C VAL A 131 -31.22 14.45 8.90
N LYS A 132 -30.38 14.46 9.94
CA LYS A 132 -30.66 15.10 11.23
C LYS A 132 -30.57 16.63 11.16
N ASP A 133 -29.56 17.17 10.48
CA ASP A 133 -29.30 18.60 10.41
C ASP A 133 -28.78 19.01 9.02
N PRO A 134 -29.67 19.33 8.07
CA PRO A 134 -29.29 19.71 6.70
C PRO A 134 -28.46 20.99 6.65
N GLN A 135 -28.68 21.92 7.59
CA GLN A 135 -28.00 23.22 7.65
C GLN A 135 -26.52 23.12 8.05
N LEU A 136 -26.08 22.00 8.64
CA LEU A 136 -24.66 21.78 8.98
C LEU A 136 -23.79 21.57 7.75
N VAL A 137 -24.37 21.10 6.63
CA VAL A 137 -23.64 20.93 5.37
C VAL A 137 -23.24 22.27 4.80
N ASP A 138 -24.17 23.23 4.80
CA ASP A 138 -23.89 24.62 4.39
C ASP A 138 -22.89 25.27 5.35
N GLY A 139 -23.03 25.03 6.66
CA GLY A 139 -22.08 25.50 7.67
C GLY A 139 -20.68 24.92 7.50
N PHE A 140 -20.54 23.67 7.05
CA PHE A 140 -19.26 23.01 6.81
C PHE A 140 -18.60 23.48 5.51
N LEU A 141 -19.38 23.67 4.43
CA LEU A 141 -18.88 24.19 3.15
C LEU A 141 -18.47 25.66 3.26
N HIS A 142 -19.19 26.45 4.05
CA HIS A 142 -18.87 27.86 4.32
C HIS A 142 -17.96 28.08 5.53
N PHE A 143 -17.42 27.01 6.15
CA PHE A 143 -16.53 27.16 7.30
C PHE A 143 -15.18 27.77 6.89
N ALA A 144 -15.06 29.08 7.05
CA ALA A 144 -13.87 29.87 6.70
C ALA A 144 -12.66 29.65 7.65
N GLY A 145 -12.80 28.79 8.67
CA GLY A 145 -11.76 28.56 9.68
C GLY A 145 -11.72 29.65 10.76
N LYS A 146 -11.14 29.32 11.92
CA LYS A 146 -11.07 30.20 13.10
C LYS A 146 -10.32 31.54 12.88
N ASN A 147 -9.60 31.69 11.76
CA ASN A 147 -8.77 32.86 11.47
C ASN A 147 -9.41 33.87 10.52
N SER A 148 -10.69 33.74 10.15
CA SER A 148 -11.36 34.65 9.20
C SER A 148 -10.56 34.85 7.90
N ALA A 149 -9.77 33.85 7.50
CA ALA A 149 -9.04 33.86 6.25
C ALA A 149 -10.02 33.40 5.16
N SER A 150 -10.82 34.33 4.66
CA SER A 150 -11.69 34.18 3.49
C SER A 150 -10.91 33.87 2.21
N THR A 151 -9.58 33.77 2.28
CA THR A 151 -8.68 33.65 1.14
C THR A 151 -8.02 32.28 1.15
N VAL A 152 -8.02 31.65 -0.02
CA VAL A 152 -7.28 30.43 -0.28
C VAL A 152 -5.79 30.74 -0.11
N ASP A 153 -5.16 30.20 0.94
CA ASP A 153 -3.74 30.41 1.23
C ASP A 153 -2.95 29.19 0.76
N ILE A 154 -2.04 29.42 -0.19
CA ILE A 154 -1.15 28.40 -0.74
C ILE A 154 -0.30 27.78 0.37
N THR A 155 0.12 28.56 1.36
CA THR A 155 0.93 28.07 2.49
C THR A 155 0.15 27.05 3.31
N ALA A 156 -1.11 27.36 3.61
CA ALA A 156 -2.01 26.45 4.30
C ALA A 156 -2.25 25.17 3.50
N ILE A 157 -2.43 25.31 2.18
CA ILE A 157 -2.62 24.18 1.27
C ILE A 157 -1.39 23.27 1.29
N MET A 158 -0.18 23.84 1.18
CA MET A 158 1.07 23.07 1.14
C MET A 158 1.39 22.42 2.48
N LEU A 159 1.13 23.11 3.60
CA LEU A 159 1.27 22.52 4.94
C LEU A 159 0.29 21.35 5.13
N GLY A 160 -0.97 21.51 4.72
CA GLY A 160 -1.96 20.43 4.76
C GLY A 160 -1.62 19.26 3.82
N ALA A 161 -1.10 19.55 2.63
CA ALA A 161 -0.64 18.54 1.69
C ALA A 161 0.56 17.78 2.26
N GLY A 162 1.49 18.44 2.94
CA GLY A 162 2.62 17.81 3.62
C GLY A 162 2.20 16.76 4.66
N VAL A 163 1.15 17.05 5.43
CA VAL A 163 0.57 16.06 6.37
C VAL A 163 0.05 14.84 5.61
N CYS A 164 -0.67 15.04 4.51
CA CYS A 164 -1.18 13.92 3.69
C CYS A 164 -0.03 13.14 3.01
N LEU A 165 1.01 13.84 2.54
CA LEU A 165 2.18 13.24 1.89
C LEU A 165 3.02 12.41 2.87
N SER A 166 2.95 12.65 4.18
CA SER A 166 3.60 11.77 5.16
C SER A 166 3.12 10.31 5.09
N LEU A 167 1.90 10.09 4.56
CA LEU A 167 1.29 8.77 4.39
C LEU A 167 1.71 8.08 3.08
N ILE A 168 2.52 8.72 2.24
CA ILE A 168 2.94 8.16 0.93
C ILE A 168 3.65 6.81 1.05
N MET A 169 4.31 6.56 2.19
CA MET A 169 5.00 5.29 2.45
C MET A 169 4.05 4.08 2.47
N GLN A 170 2.74 4.28 2.68
CA GLN A 170 1.73 3.22 2.56
C GLN A 170 1.67 2.58 1.17
N ILE A 171 2.18 3.27 0.13
CA ILE A 171 2.32 2.69 -1.21
C ILE A 171 3.19 1.42 -1.18
N GLY A 172 4.18 1.34 -0.27
CA GLY A 172 5.05 0.15 -0.15
C GLY A 172 4.25 -1.13 0.14
N GLU A 173 3.23 -1.05 1.01
CA GLU A 173 2.35 -2.19 1.30
C GLU A 173 1.50 -2.58 0.08
N GLN A 174 1.07 -1.59 -0.73
CA GLN A 174 0.39 -1.87 -2.00
C GLN A 174 1.31 -2.57 -3.01
N ILE A 175 2.57 -2.17 -3.05
CA ILE A 175 3.59 -2.77 -3.92
C ILE A 175 3.87 -4.22 -3.54
N ASP A 176 3.89 -4.53 -2.24
CA ASP A 176 4.06 -5.89 -1.73
C ASP A 176 2.92 -6.84 -2.12
N TYR A 177 1.70 -6.33 -2.32
CA TYR A 177 0.64 -7.12 -2.97
C TYR A 177 0.85 -7.27 -4.47
N LEU A 178 1.30 -6.19 -5.11
CA LEU A 178 1.43 -6.13 -6.56
C LEU A 178 2.52 -7.06 -7.11
N ARG A 179 3.52 -7.41 -6.29
CA ARG A 179 4.56 -8.41 -6.65
C ARG A 179 3.99 -9.82 -6.92
N PHE A 180 2.80 -10.12 -6.42
CA PHE A 180 2.13 -11.40 -6.63
C PHE A 180 1.13 -11.35 -7.80
N MET A 181 1.09 -10.23 -8.53
CA MET A 181 0.23 -10.07 -9.68
C MET A 181 0.77 -10.87 -10.87
N PRO A 182 -0.07 -11.62 -11.62
CA PRO A 182 0.40 -12.41 -12.74
C PRO A 182 1.03 -11.52 -13.83
N PRO A 183 2.08 -12.02 -14.52
CA PRO A 183 2.78 -11.27 -15.55
C PRO A 183 1.81 -10.86 -16.67
N LYS A 184 2.03 -9.67 -17.22
CA LYS A 184 1.16 -9.08 -18.24
C LYS A 184 1.17 -9.91 -19.52
N THR A 185 0.05 -10.59 -19.80
CA THR A 185 -0.21 -11.25 -21.09
C THR A 185 -1.08 -10.36 -21.99
N ALA A 186 -1.09 -10.64 -23.31
CA ALA A 186 -1.88 -9.88 -24.28
C ALA A 186 -3.39 -9.94 -24.00
N GLU A 187 -3.88 -11.07 -23.47
CA GLU A 187 -5.27 -11.26 -23.05
C GLU A 187 -5.61 -10.51 -21.75
N ASN A 188 -4.66 -10.39 -20.82
CA ASN A 188 -4.90 -9.80 -19.51
C ASN A 188 -4.60 -8.30 -19.43
N ARG A 189 -4.27 -7.63 -20.55
CA ARG A 189 -3.80 -6.23 -20.58
C ARG A 189 -4.78 -5.25 -19.96
N LYS A 190 -6.08 -5.41 -20.22
CA LYS A 190 -7.13 -4.52 -19.66
C LYS A 190 -7.31 -4.73 -18.17
N SER A 191 -7.35 -5.99 -17.70
CA SER A 191 -7.44 -6.31 -16.26
C SER A 191 -6.17 -5.94 -15.51
N TRP A 192 -5.00 -6.00 -16.16
CA TRP A 192 -3.72 -5.61 -15.58
C TRP A 192 -3.66 -4.10 -15.30
N TRP A 193 -4.11 -3.27 -16.25
CA TRP A 193 -4.25 -1.83 -16.03
C TRP A 193 -5.40 -1.49 -15.07
N LEU A 194 -6.55 -2.19 -15.16
CA LEU A 194 -7.66 -1.97 -14.25
C LEU A 194 -7.31 -2.32 -12.80
N ALA A 195 -6.57 -3.41 -12.56
CA ALA A 195 -6.11 -3.78 -11.23
C ALA A 195 -4.92 -2.94 -10.74
N GLY A 196 -4.09 -2.40 -11.64
CA GLY A 196 -3.04 -1.44 -11.30
C GLY A 196 -3.56 -0.01 -11.02
N LEU A 197 -4.67 0.40 -11.64
CA LEU A 197 -5.26 1.74 -11.50
C LEU A 197 -6.37 1.81 -10.46
N PHE A 198 -7.20 0.77 -10.40
CA PHE A 198 -8.20 0.56 -9.37
C PHE A 198 -7.81 -0.70 -8.62
N ARG A 199 -7.44 -0.58 -7.34
CA ARG A 199 -7.34 -1.74 -6.44
C ARG A 199 -8.74 -2.35 -6.30
N ARG A 200 -9.22 -3.09 -7.31
CA ARG A 200 -10.52 -3.75 -7.29
C ARG A 200 -10.41 -4.98 -6.40
N PRO A 201 -11.15 -5.03 -5.28
CA PRO A 201 -11.33 -6.26 -4.53
C PRO A 201 -12.18 -7.22 -5.39
N GLY A 202 -11.65 -8.40 -5.72
CA GLY A 202 -12.49 -9.59 -5.91
C GLY A 202 -13.49 -9.64 -7.08
N LEU A 203 -13.12 -9.22 -8.30
CA LEU A 203 -13.72 -9.75 -9.53
C LEU A 203 -12.60 -10.50 -10.25
N GLY A 204 -12.42 -11.82 -10.15
CA GLY A 204 -13.44 -12.84 -10.35
C GLY A 204 -13.24 -13.45 -11.74
N GLY A 205 -12.29 -14.38 -11.86
CA GLY A 205 -12.28 -15.40 -12.92
C GLY A 205 -11.53 -15.08 -14.21
N VAL A 206 -10.20 -15.12 -14.18
CA VAL A 206 -9.47 -15.71 -15.32
C VAL A 206 -9.02 -17.10 -14.86
N ARG A 207 -9.90 -18.09 -15.09
CA ARG A 207 -9.48 -19.49 -15.26
C ARG A 207 -8.57 -19.53 -16.48
N GLY A 208 -7.28 -19.29 -16.26
CA GLY A 208 -6.22 -19.73 -17.14
C GLY A 208 -5.54 -20.89 -16.43
N ASP A 209 -6.12 -22.07 -16.62
CA ASP A 209 -5.48 -23.39 -16.54
C ASP A 209 -4.17 -23.48 -15.72
N GLN A 210 -4.31 -23.94 -14.48
CA GLN A 210 -3.17 -24.34 -13.63
C GLN A 210 -2.91 -25.85 -13.73
N THR A 211 -3.18 -26.46 -14.88
CA THR A 211 -2.97 -27.88 -15.18
C THR A 211 -2.21 -28.11 -16.49
N ASP A 212 -0.97 -27.63 -16.62
CA ASP A 212 0.01 -28.35 -17.45
C ASP A 212 1.46 -28.18 -16.97
N HIS A 213 1.83 -28.93 -15.93
CA HIS A 213 3.23 -29.14 -15.54
C HIS A 213 3.95 -30.17 -16.46
N ARG A 214 3.41 -30.54 -17.63
CA ARG A 214 3.98 -31.59 -18.50
C ARG A 214 4.50 -31.13 -19.86
N ARG A 215 4.67 -29.83 -20.11
CA ARG A 215 5.35 -29.35 -21.33
C ARG A 215 6.37 -28.26 -21.05
N LEU A 216 7.57 -28.68 -20.67
CA LEU A 216 8.79 -27.90 -20.89
C LEU A 216 9.23 -28.08 -22.35
N PRO A 217 9.22 -27.03 -23.19
CA PRO A 217 10.24 -26.87 -24.21
C PRO A 217 11.43 -26.13 -23.60
N ARG A 218 12.57 -26.83 -23.53
CA ARG A 218 13.91 -26.26 -23.34
C ARG A 218 14.13 -25.13 -24.35
N LEU A 219 14.00 -23.87 -23.96
CA LEU A 219 14.50 -22.72 -24.73
C LEU A 219 14.40 -21.44 -23.91
N LEU A 220 15.43 -21.20 -23.09
CA LEU A 220 15.88 -19.87 -22.68
C LEU A 220 17.26 -20.03 -22.05
N SER A 221 18.25 -20.23 -22.93
CA SER A 221 19.62 -19.81 -22.68
C SER A 221 19.58 -18.31 -22.43
N VAL A 222 19.68 -17.93 -21.16
CA VAL A 222 19.98 -16.57 -20.75
C VAL A 222 21.42 -16.31 -21.17
N ASP A 223 21.63 -15.48 -22.19
CA ASP A 223 22.95 -14.94 -22.49
C ASP A 223 23.41 -14.11 -21.28
N PRO A 224 24.60 -14.35 -20.72
CA PRO A 224 25.10 -13.57 -19.59
C PRO A 224 25.47 -12.16 -20.04
N PHE A 225 25.06 -11.16 -19.25
CA PHE A 225 25.54 -9.78 -19.30
C PHE A 225 27.08 -9.74 -19.36
N PRO A 226 27.69 -8.90 -20.22
CA PRO A 226 29.14 -8.81 -20.32
C PRO A 226 29.68 -7.96 -19.17
N GLY A 227 30.28 -8.59 -18.17
CA GLY A 227 30.99 -7.89 -17.09
C GLY A 227 30.93 -8.63 -15.77
N GLY A 228 31.86 -9.55 -15.54
CA GLY A 228 31.96 -10.26 -14.27
C GLY A 228 32.94 -11.43 -14.32
N ALA A 229 34.22 -11.08 -14.16
CA ALA A 229 35.34 -11.88 -13.67
C ALA A 229 35.12 -13.36 -13.32
N GLN A 230 36.03 -14.20 -13.86
CA GLN A 230 36.85 -15.20 -13.16
C GLN A 230 36.20 -16.18 -12.16
N TYR A 231 36.73 -17.41 -12.18
CA TYR A 231 36.45 -18.55 -11.29
C TYR A 231 35.33 -19.51 -11.72
N ARG A 232 35.70 -20.50 -12.57
CA ARG A 232 35.55 -21.94 -12.26
C ARG A 232 36.10 -22.80 -13.40
N THR A 233 37.43 -22.85 -13.48
CA THR A 233 38.15 -23.93 -14.19
C THR A 233 38.56 -24.94 -13.12
N GLY A 234 37.99 -26.15 -13.14
CA GLY A 234 38.45 -27.21 -12.21
C GLY A 234 37.39 -28.19 -11.72
N ALA A 235 36.51 -28.72 -12.57
CA ALA A 235 35.62 -29.83 -12.17
C ALA A 235 35.26 -30.82 -13.30
N ALA A 236 35.99 -30.83 -14.42
CA ALA A 236 35.67 -31.68 -15.58
C ALA A 236 36.88 -32.51 -16.09
N VAL A 237 37.73 -33.00 -15.19
CA VAL A 237 38.91 -33.85 -15.53
C VAL A 237 38.88 -35.20 -14.80
N ARG A 238 37.74 -35.67 -14.28
CA ARG A 238 37.71 -36.92 -13.50
C ARG A 238 36.56 -37.86 -13.84
N GLN A 239 36.37 -38.18 -15.13
CA GLN A 239 35.47 -39.27 -15.53
C GLN A 239 35.75 -39.94 -16.89
N ARG A 240 37.00 -39.90 -17.35
CA ARG A 240 37.51 -40.82 -18.39
C ARG A 240 38.86 -41.34 -17.95
N LEU A 241 38.86 -42.41 -17.16
CA LEU A 241 39.91 -43.42 -16.99
C LEU A 241 39.55 -44.28 -15.77
N ARG A 242 38.69 -45.28 -16.01
CA ARG A 242 38.66 -46.61 -15.40
C ARG A 242 37.43 -47.34 -15.91
#